data_AF-A0A947DZK3-F1
#
_entry.id   AF-A0A947DZK3-F1
#
_cell.length_a   1.000
_cell.length_b   1.000
_cell.length_c   1.000
_cell.angle_alpha   90.00
_cell.angle_beta   90.00
_cell.angle_gamma   90.00
#
_symmetry.space_group_name_H-M   'P 1'
#
loop_
_entity.id
_entity.type
_entity.pdbx_description
1 polymer ?
#
loop_
_entity_poly.entity_id
_entity_poly.type
_entity_poly.pdbx_seq_one_letter_code
_entity_poly.pdbx_strand_id
1 'polypeptide(L)' 'TSLAYPELHDDARETLRTLVPTEKQIATTDARWFSVRIMPYRNLEDVIRGVVITLVDITTAKELEAKLRGS' A
#
# COMPACT_ATOMS: atom_id res chain seq x y z
N THR A 1 15.15 -7.77 -1.89
CA THR A 1 13.75 -7.39 -2.17
C THR A 1 13.64 -5.88 -2.14
N SER A 2 13.42 -5.22 -3.28
CA SER A 2 13.10 -3.79 -3.31
C SER A 2 11.68 -3.60 -3.83
N LEU A 3 10.90 -2.81 -3.10
CA LEU A 3 9.57 -2.37 -3.53
C LEU A 3 9.75 -1.25 -4.56
N ALA A 4 9.22 -1.41 -5.77
CA ALA A 4 9.30 -0.39 -6.81
C ALA A 4 8.22 0.69 -6.58
N TYR A 5 8.34 1.45 -5.48
CA TYR A 5 7.38 2.49 -5.10
C TYR A 5 8.05 3.85 -4.91
N PRO A 6 8.50 4.51 -5.99
CA PRO A 6 9.16 5.83 -5.90
C PRO A 6 8.22 6.92 -5.38
N GLU A 7 6.91 6.80 -5.62
CA GLU A 7 5.89 7.79 -5.24
C GLU A 7 5.47 7.71 -3.76
N LEU A 8 5.98 6.75 -2.99
CA LEU A 8 5.54 6.48 -1.62
C LEU A 8 5.52 7.73 -0.74
N HIS A 9 6.52 8.59 -0.89
CA HIS A 9 6.64 9.82 -0.13
C HIS A 9 5.56 10.85 -0.49
N ASP A 10 5.25 10.98 -1.78
CA ASP A 10 4.19 11.87 -2.27
C ASP A 10 2.80 11.37 -1.87
N ASP A 11 2.55 10.06 -1.97
CA ASP A 11 1.30 9.45 -1.51
C ASP A 11 1.11 9.59 0.01
N ALA A 12 2.19 9.49 0.79
CA ALA A 12 2.16 9.72 2.23
C ALA A 12 1.84 11.18 2.57
N ARG A 13 2.44 12.13 1.83
CA ARG A 13 2.15 13.57 1.97
C ARG A 13 0.70 13.87 1.62
N GLU A 14 0.19 13.29 0.54
CA GLU A 14 -1.18 13.51 0.12
C GLU A 14 -2.20 12.90 1.10
N THR A 15 -1.90 11.73 1.64
CA THR A 15 -2.71 11.09 2.69
C THR A 15 -2.80 11.98 3.94
N LEU A 16 -1.69 12.61 4.35
CA LEU A 16 -1.68 13.57 5.46
C LEU A 16 -2.49 14.83 5.17
N ARG A 17 -2.43 15.34 3.94
CA ARG A 17 -3.11 16.58 3.55
C ARG A 17 -4.62 16.38 3.41
N THR A 18 -5.03 15.26 2.81
CA THR A 18 -6.42 14.98 2.46
C THR A 18 -7.16 14.18 3.53
N LEU A 19 -6.42 13.48 4.40
CA LEU A 19 -6.96 12.50 5.34
C LEU A 19 -7.69 11.33 4.67
N VAL A 20 -7.48 11.16 3.36
CA VAL A 20 -8.00 10.06 2.57
C VAL A 20 -6.91 8.99 2.49
N PRO A 21 -7.20 7.73 2.89
CA PRO A 21 -6.23 6.65 2.79
C PRO A 21 -5.92 6.33 1.32
N THR A 22 -4.64 6.03 1.04
CA THR A 22 -4.18 5.60 -0.28
C THR A 22 -3.89 4.10 -0.26
N GLU A 23 -4.37 3.37 -1.26
CA GLU A 23 -4.06 1.95 -1.46
C GLU A 23 -3.55 1.72 -2.88
N LYS A 24 -2.38 1.08 -3.00
CA LYS A 24 -1.78 0.71 -4.29
C LYS A 24 -1.23 -0.71 -4.24
N GLN A 25 -1.39 -1.46 -5.32
CA GLN A 25 -0.73 -2.75 -5.50
C GLN A 25 0.56 -2.54 -6.28
N ILE A 26 1.70 -2.79 -5.64
CA ILE A 26 3.03 -2.53 -6.18
C ILE A 26 3.76 -3.84 -6.40
N ALA A 27 4.28 -4.03 -7.60
CA ALA A 27 5.16 -5.15 -7.92
C ALA A 27 6.60 -4.85 -7.45
N THR A 28 7.32 -5.89 -7.06
CA THR A 28 8.75 -5.84 -6.82
C THR A 28 9.50 -6.24 -8.08
N THR A 29 10.80 -5.94 -8.12
CA THR A 29 11.70 -6.42 -9.18
C THR A 29 11.88 -7.95 -9.20
N ASP A 30 11.36 -8.63 -8.19
CA ASP A 30 11.48 -10.06 -7.94
C ASP A 30 10.14 -10.79 -8.18
N ALA A 31 9.28 -10.24 -9.03
CA ALA A 31 7.96 -10.76 -9.39
C ALA A 31 6.94 -10.93 -8.26
N ARG A 32 7.24 -10.46 -7.04
CA ARG A 32 6.26 -10.42 -5.93
C ARG A 32 5.38 -9.19 -5.99
N TRP A 33 4.17 -9.32 -5.45
CA TRP A 33 3.17 -8.26 -5.36
C TRP A 33 2.88 -7.91 -3.92
N PHE A 34 2.85 -6.60 -3.63
CA PHE A 34 2.49 -6.08 -2.32
C PHE A 34 1.30 -5.14 -2.44
N SER A 35 0.31 -5.32 -1.56
CA SER A 35 -0.67 -4.27 -1.30
C SER A 35 -0.07 -3.30 -0.29
N VAL A 36 0.10 -2.04 -0.70
CA VAL A 36 0.59 -0.96 0.14
C VAL A 36 -0.58 -0.05 0.48
N ARG A 37 -0.86 0.08 1.77
CA ARG A 37 -1.93 0.93 2.29
C ARG A 37 -1.36 1.98 3.21
N ILE A 38 -1.65 3.25 2.91
CA ILE A 38 -1.25 4.41 3.69
C ILE A 38 -2.48 4.98 4.36
N MET A 39 -2.45 5.09 5.68
CA MET A 39 -3.57 5.58 6.48
C MET A 39 -3.12 6.75 7.36
N PRO A 40 -3.92 7.83 7.48
CA PRO A 40 -3.64 8.87 8.44
C PRO A 40 -3.78 8.31 9.86
N TYR A 41 -2.81 8.60 10.73
CA TYR A 41 -2.85 8.21 12.13
C TYR A 41 -3.27 9.39 13.00
N ARG A 42 -4.38 9.18 13.73
CA ARG A 42 -4.94 10.11 14.70
C ARG A 42 -4.68 9.59 16.11
N ASN A 43 -4.32 10.49 17.02
CA ASN A 43 -4.26 10.15 18.43
C ASN A 43 -5.67 10.20 19.06
N LEU A 44 -5.75 9.89 20.36
CA LEU A 44 -7.00 9.93 21.13
C LEU A 44 -7.64 11.32 21.22
N GLU A 45 -6.91 12.37 20.82
CA GLU A 45 -7.37 13.76 20.79
C GLU A 45 -7.76 14.19 19.36
N ASP A 46 -7.92 13.24 18.42
CA ASP A 46 -8.22 13.44 16.99
C ASP A 46 -7.14 14.22 16.21
N VAL A 47 -5.96 14.43 16.81
CA VAL A 47 -4.83 15.13 16.18
C VAL A 47 -4.06 14.18 15.27
N ILE A 48 -3.84 14.60 14.03
CA ILE A 48 -2.99 13.88 13.07
C ILE A 48 -1.53 13.97 13.51
N ARG A 49 -0.93 12.81 13.80
CA ARG A 49 0.50 12.71 14.19
C ARG A 49 1.40 12.19 13.07
N GLY A 50 0.82 11.57 12.05
CA GLY A 50 1.58 10.98 10.96
C GLY A 50 0.73 10.06 10.09
N VAL A 51 1.41 9.18 9.35
CA VAL A 51 0.78 8.09 8.59
C VAL A 51 1.28 6.75 9.08
N VAL A 52 0.41 5.75 8.98
CA VAL A 52 0.78 4.34 9.08
C VAL A 52 0.80 3.77 7.67
N ILE A 53 1.89 3.08 7.33
CA ILE A 53 2.05 2.39 6.05
C ILE A 53 2.07 0.89 6.33
N THR A 54 1.12 0.17 5.75
CA THR A 54 1.03 -1.28 5.84
C THR A 54 1.40 -1.89 4.49
N LEU A 55 2.28 -2.88 4.51
CA LEU A 55 2.67 -3.66 3.33
C LEU A 55 2.25 -5.10 3.53
N VAL A 56 1.42 -5.62 2.64
CA VAL A 56 0.94 -7.02 2.68
C VAL A 56 1.38 -7.70 1.40
N ASP A 57 2.11 -8.82 1.51
CA ASP A 57 2.40 -9.66 0.34
C ASP A 57 1.10 -10.30 -0.16
N ILE A 58 0.76 -10.03 -1.42
CA ILE A 58 -0.43 -10.55 -2.12
C ILE A 58 -0.03 -11.41 -3.31
N THR A 59 1.22 -11.90 -3.35
CA THR A 59 1.76 -12.67 -4.48
C THR A 59 0.93 -13.93 -4.71
N THR A 60 0.72 -14.72 -3.65
CA THR A 60 -0.06 -15.96 -3.71
C THR A 60 -1.50 -15.72 -4.16
N ALA A 61 -2.11 -14.61 -3.71
CA ALA A 61 -3.48 -14.25 -4.10
C ALA A 61 -3.57 -13.92 -5.60
N LYS A 62 -2.60 -13.17 -6.14
CA LYS A 62 -2.49 -12.85 -7.57
C LYS A 62 -2.28 -14.10 -8.43
N GLU A 63 -1.42 -15.01 -8.00
CA GLU A 63 -1.19 -16.28 -8.71
C GLU A 63 -2.43 -17.15 -8.75
N LEU A 64 -3.19 -17.20 -7.65
CA LEU A 64 -4.44 -17.95 -7.58
C LEU A 64 -5.53 -17.31 -8.46
N GLU A 65 -5.68 -15.99 -8.43
CA GLU A 65 -6.60 -15.27 -9.32
C GLU A 65 -6.26 -15.52 -10.80
N ALA A 66 -4.99 -15.51 -11.18
CA ALA A 66 -4.56 -15.76 -12.55
C ALA A 66 -4.91 -17.19 -13.01
N LYS A 67 -4.78 -18.18 -12.14
CA LYS A 67 -5.14 -19.58 -12.42
C LYS A 67 -6.65 -19.78 -12.56
N LEU A 68 -7.46 -19.07 -11.77
CA LEU A 68 -8.92 -19.16 -11.82
C LEU A 68 -9.53 -18.47 -13.03
N ARG A 69 -8.91 -17.39 -13.54
CA ARG A 69 -9.36 -16.69 -14.75
C ARG A 69 -8.97 -17.37 -16.07
N GLY A 70 -8.14 -18.42 -16.01
CA GLY A 70 -7.65 -19.17 -17.15
C GLY A 70 -8.37 -20.49 -17.42
N SER A 71 -9.50 -20.78 -16.76
CA SER A 71 -10.35 -21.95 -17.00
C SER A 71 -11.68 -21.56 -17.64
#